data_AF-A0A251XNB8-F1
#
_entry.id   AF-A0A251XNB8-F1
#
_cell.length_a   1.000
_cell.length_b   1.000
_cell.length_c   1.000
_cell.angle_alpha   90.00
_cell.angle_beta   90.00
_cell.angle_gamma   90.00
#
_symmetry.space_group_name_H-M   'P 1'
#
loop_
_entity.id
_entity.type
_entity.pdbx_description
1 polymer ?
#
loop_
_entity_poly.entity_id
_entity_poly.type
_entity_poly.pdbx_seq_one_letter_code
_entity_poly.pdbx_strand_id
1 'polypeptide(L)'
;MGIGANGHLGFNEPGSPFDGVSRVVRLAEGTRRDNARYFGGDPRRVPTHAITQGIATIMSAGRILLVASGARKADALAAALAGPVTEDVPASILQRHPRVTVVADRAALAGLVALA
;
A
#
# COMPACT_ATOMS: atom_id res chain seq x y z
N MET A 1 8.63 3.84 -2.05
CA MET A 1 7.57 2.83 -2.25
C MET A 1 6.24 3.53 -2.53
N GLY A 2 5.25 2.82 -3.09
CA GLY A 2 3.89 3.35 -3.29
C GLY A 2 2.87 2.76 -2.31
N ILE A 3 1.62 3.23 -2.40
CA ILE A 3 0.45 2.74 -1.64
C ILE A 3 -0.65 2.24 -2.58
N GLY A 4 -1.28 1.12 -2.22
CA GLY A 4 -2.48 0.60 -2.87
C GLY A 4 -3.70 1.52 -2.72
N ALA A 5 -4.71 1.39 -3.58
CA ALA A 5 -5.96 2.15 -3.40
C ALA A 5 -6.76 1.68 -2.17
N ASN A 6 -6.43 0.50 -1.62
CA ASN A 6 -6.94 -0.06 -0.37
C ASN A 6 -5.92 0.02 0.78
N GLY A 7 -4.87 0.83 0.66
CA GLY A 7 -3.87 1.00 1.71
C GLY A 7 -2.82 -0.10 1.82
N HIS A 8 -2.74 -1.05 0.86
CA HIS A 8 -1.68 -2.05 0.88
C HIS A 8 -0.28 -1.45 0.66
N LEU A 9 0.74 -2.15 1.17
CA LEU A 9 2.16 -1.88 0.94
C LEU A 9 2.82 -3.11 0.29
N GLY A 10 3.42 -2.96 -0.89
CA GLY A 10 3.85 -4.13 -1.67
C GLY A 10 2.64 -5.01 -2.01
N PHE A 11 2.72 -6.32 -1.78
CA PHE A 11 1.55 -7.22 -1.84
C PHE A 11 0.99 -7.60 -0.46
N ASN A 12 1.23 -6.77 0.56
CA ASN A 12 0.59 -6.92 1.87
C ASN A 12 -0.80 -6.30 1.82
N GLU A 13 -1.79 -7.08 1.37
CA GLU A 13 -3.21 -6.73 1.33
C GLU A 13 -3.80 -6.54 2.75
N PRO A 14 -4.97 -5.87 2.89
CA PRO A 14 -5.72 -5.81 4.15
C PRO A 14 -5.81 -7.16 4.87
N GLY A 15 -5.53 -7.14 6.17
CA GLY A 15 -5.41 -8.33 7.03
C GLY A 15 -4.02 -8.99 7.02
N SER A 16 -3.04 -8.39 6.32
CA SER A 16 -1.65 -8.84 6.43
C SER A 16 -1.06 -8.47 7.80
N PRO A 17 -0.37 -9.42 8.46
CA PRO A 17 0.13 -9.19 9.81
C PRO A 17 1.29 -8.19 9.81
N PHE A 18 1.31 -7.30 10.81
CA PHE A 18 2.35 -6.27 10.93
C PHE A 18 3.74 -6.85 11.22
N ASP A 19 3.83 -7.97 11.93
CA ASP A 19 5.07 -8.70 12.18
C ASP A 19 5.50 -9.59 11.01
N GLY A 20 4.71 -9.64 9.93
CA GLY A 20 4.98 -10.43 8.75
C GLY A 20 6.29 -10.03 8.07
N VAL A 21 7.12 -11.02 7.77
CA VAL A 21 8.38 -10.87 7.00
C VAL A 21 8.17 -11.19 5.52
N SER A 22 9.23 -11.05 4.72
CA SER A 22 9.22 -11.39 3.29
C SER A 22 8.72 -12.82 3.06
N ARG A 23 7.75 -12.97 2.16
CA ARG A 23 7.08 -14.26 1.91
C ARG A 23 6.51 -14.34 0.49
N VAL A 24 6.18 -15.56 0.07
CA VAL A 24 5.33 -15.79 -1.09
C VAL A 24 3.88 -15.52 -0.70
N VAL A 25 3.16 -14.77 -1.52
CA VAL A 25 1.73 -14.49 -1.35
C VAL A 25 0.96 -14.84 -2.61
N ARG A 26 -0.29 -15.26 -2.43
CA ARG A 26 -1.25 -15.36 -3.53
C ARG A 26 -1.78 -13.97 -3.85
N LEU A 27 -1.76 -13.60 -5.13
CA LEU A 27 -2.26 -12.29 -5.57
C LEU A 27 -3.78 -12.25 -5.50
N ALA A 28 -4.31 -11.17 -4.89
CA ALA A 28 -5.73 -10.89 -4.89
C ALA A 28 -6.25 -10.69 -6.32
N GLU A 29 -7.51 -11.02 -6.56
CA GLU A 29 -8.10 -10.92 -7.89
C GLU A 29 -8.10 -9.46 -8.41
N GLY A 30 -8.37 -8.49 -7.54
CA GLY A 30 -8.28 -7.07 -7.86
C GLY A 30 -6.89 -6.66 -8.33
N THR A 31 -5.85 -7.12 -7.64
CA THR A 31 -4.44 -6.89 -8.00
C THR A 31 -4.09 -7.50 -9.35
N ARG A 32 -4.63 -8.69 -9.68
CA ARG A 32 -4.47 -9.29 -11.01
C ARG A 32 -5.19 -8.49 -12.09
N ARG A 33 -6.40 -7.98 -11.81
CA ARG A 33 -7.14 -7.10 -12.74
C ARG A 33 -6.40 -5.79 -13.00
N ASP A 34 -5.92 -5.12 -11.95
CA ASP A 34 -5.18 -3.85 -12.07
C ASP A 34 -3.87 -4.00 -12.87
N ASN A 35 -3.20 -5.16 -12.73
CA ASN A 35 -1.96 -5.44 -13.43
C ASN A 35 -2.16 -6.00 -14.85
N ALA A 36 -3.37 -6.41 -15.23
CA ALA A 36 -3.65 -7.02 -16.54
C ALA A 36 -3.24 -6.13 -17.72
N ARG A 37 -3.23 -4.81 -17.55
CA ARG A 37 -2.70 -3.83 -18.53
C ARG A 37 -1.27 -4.13 -18.99
N TYR A 38 -0.45 -4.78 -18.16
CA TYR A 38 0.91 -5.18 -18.51
C TYR A 38 0.99 -6.56 -19.17
N PHE A 39 -0.13 -7.30 -19.23
CA PHE A 39 -0.22 -8.68 -19.72
C PHE A 39 -1.21 -8.79 -20.89
N GLY A 40 -1.27 -7.76 -21.74
CA GLY A 40 -2.16 -7.71 -22.91
C GLY A 40 -3.64 -7.57 -22.55
N GLY A 41 -3.94 -7.02 -21.37
CA GLY A 41 -5.30 -6.81 -20.88
C GLY A 41 -6.00 -8.05 -20.33
N ASP A 42 -5.33 -9.21 -20.26
CA ASP A 42 -5.94 -10.46 -19.76
C ASP A 42 -5.47 -10.78 -18.32
N PRO A 43 -6.35 -10.67 -17.30
CA PRO A 43 -6.03 -11.00 -15.92
C PRO A 43 -5.55 -12.45 -15.72
N ARG A 44 -5.94 -13.39 -16.60
CA ARG A 44 -5.55 -14.80 -16.50
C ARG A 44 -4.07 -15.00 -16.82
N ARG A 45 -3.47 -14.10 -17.60
CA ARG A 45 -2.04 -14.11 -17.94
C ARG A 45 -1.16 -13.50 -16.84
N VAL A 46 -1.77 -12.83 -15.85
CA VAL A 46 -1.05 -12.32 -14.68
C VAL A 46 -0.74 -13.49 -13.75
N PRO A 47 0.51 -13.61 -13.23
CA PRO A 47 0.89 -14.63 -12.26
C PRO A 47 -0.11 -14.73 -11.09
N THR A 48 -0.22 -15.91 -10.49
CA THR A 48 -1.11 -16.14 -9.34
C THR A 48 -0.44 -15.85 -8.01
N HIS A 49 0.89 -15.79 -7.98
CA HIS A 49 1.70 -15.58 -6.78
C HIS A 49 2.78 -14.54 -7.03
N ALA A 50 3.26 -13.93 -5.94
CA ALA A 50 4.40 -13.05 -5.93
C ALA A 50 5.21 -13.22 -4.65
N ILE A 51 6.49 -12.83 -4.69
CA ILE A 51 7.28 -12.60 -3.48
C ILE A 51 7.12 -11.13 -3.10
N THR A 52 6.83 -10.86 -1.83
CA THR A 52 6.73 -9.49 -1.31
C THR A 52 7.62 -9.34 -0.09
N GLN A 53 8.14 -8.12 0.12
CA GLN A 53 8.63 -7.74 1.44
C GLN A 53 7.46 -7.73 2.41
N GLY A 54 7.66 -8.26 3.61
CA GLY A 54 6.66 -8.17 4.68
C GLY A 54 6.63 -6.81 5.34
N ILE A 55 5.60 -6.53 6.13
CA ILE A 55 5.45 -5.25 6.83
C ILE A 55 6.59 -5.02 7.81
N ALA A 56 6.99 -6.03 8.60
CA ALA A 56 8.13 -5.93 9.50
C ALA A 56 9.44 -5.65 8.75
N THR A 57 9.59 -6.24 7.56
CA THR A 57 10.75 -5.99 6.69
C THR A 57 10.77 -4.57 6.12
N ILE A 58 9.60 -4.00 5.80
CA ILE A 58 9.48 -2.61 5.35
C ILE A 58 9.80 -1.66 6.52
N MET A 59 9.27 -1.95 7.71
CA MET A 59 9.41 -1.15 8.92
C MET A 59 10.82 -1.20 9.53
N SER A 60 11.68 -2.13 9.11
CA SER A 60 13.09 -2.17 9.53
C SER A 60 13.99 -1.20 8.75
N ALA A 61 13.49 -0.54 7.71
CA ALA A 61 14.24 0.42 6.93
C ALA A 61 14.62 1.66 7.76
N GLY A 62 15.85 2.16 7.65
CA GLY A 62 16.25 3.36 8.42
C GLY A 62 15.46 4.64 8.07
N ARG A 63 14.86 4.70 6.88
CA ARG A 63 13.98 5.77 6.38
C ARG A 63 13.02 5.19 5.34
N ILE A 64 11.78 5.67 5.33
CA ILE A 64 10.77 5.27 4.33
C ILE A 64 10.34 6.51 3.52
N LEU A 65 10.41 6.41 2.20
CA LEU A 65 9.82 7.39 1.28
C LEU A 65 8.58 6.76 0.62
N LEU A 66 7.40 7.29 0.94
CA LEU A 66 6.13 6.93 0.32
C LEU A 66 5.80 7.94 -0.79
N VAL A 67 5.50 7.45 -2.00
CA VAL A 67 5.11 8.27 -3.15
C VAL A 67 3.73 7.86 -3.61
N ALA A 68 2.82 8.83 -3.76
CA ALA A 68 1.44 8.59 -4.18
C ALA A 68 0.97 9.67 -5.17
N SER A 69 0.20 9.26 -6.17
CA SER A 69 -0.31 10.19 -7.19
C SER A 69 -1.70 9.77 -7.68
N GLY A 70 -2.52 10.78 -7.94
CA GLY A 70 -3.88 10.65 -8.46
C GLY A 70 -4.93 10.46 -7.38
N ALA A 71 -6.16 10.92 -7.69
CA ALA A 71 -7.30 10.92 -6.77
C ALA A 71 -7.65 9.52 -6.22
N ARG A 72 -7.36 8.44 -6.96
CA ARG A 72 -7.56 7.04 -6.51
C ARG A 72 -6.77 6.67 -5.25
N LYS A 73 -5.84 7.52 -4.80
CA LYS A 73 -5.02 7.31 -3.60
C LYS A 73 -5.49 8.13 -2.40
N ALA A 74 -6.44 9.05 -2.59
CA ALA A 74 -6.86 9.99 -1.55
C ALA A 74 -7.37 9.29 -0.29
N ASP A 75 -8.34 8.38 -0.44
CA ASP A 75 -8.93 7.67 0.70
C ASP A 75 -7.91 6.78 1.41
N ALA A 76 -7.07 6.08 0.64
CA ALA A 76 -6.02 5.23 1.19
C ALA A 76 -4.98 6.03 1.99
N LEU A 77 -4.57 7.20 1.50
CA LEU A 77 -3.66 8.07 2.22
C LEU A 77 -4.30 8.67 3.47
N ALA A 78 -5.54 9.12 3.40
CA ALA A 78 -6.26 9.64 4.55
C ALA A 78 -6.39 8.57 5.65
N ALA A 79 -6.83 7.36 5.28
CA ALA A 79 -6.93 6.23 6.20
C ALA A 79 -5.55 5.84 6.79
N ALA A 80 -4.50 5.79 5.96
CA ALA A 80 -3.17 5.40 6.41
C ALA A 80 -2.51 6.44 7.34
N LEU A 81 -2.75 7.74 7.14
CA LEU A 81 -2.02 8.79 7.86
C LEU A 81 -2.82 9.45 8.99
N ALA A 82 -4.16 9.47 8.92
CA ALA A 82 -5.03 10.08 9.92
C ALA A 82 -6.02 9.09 10.56
N GLY A 83 -6.17 7.88 10.01
CA GLY A 83 -6.99 6.82 10.58
C GLY A 83 -6.28 6.03 11.68
N PRO A 84 -6.99 5.07 12.33
CA PRO A 84 -6.41 4.19 13.32
C PRO A 84 -5.34 3.26 12.71
N VAL A 85 -4.34 2.88 13.51
CA VAL A 85 -3.34 1.89 13.11
C VAL A 85 -3.93 0.48 13.21
N THR A 86 -4.21 -0.14 12.06
CA THR A 86 -4.85 -1.47 11.93
C THR A 86 -4.31 -2.24 10.72
N GLU A 87 -4.29 -3.58 10.82
CA GLU A 87 -3.89 -4.47 9.72
C GLU A 87 -4.88 -4.45 8.54
N ASP A 88 -6.11 -3.98 8.76
CA ASP A 88 -7.08 -3.73 7.68
C ASP A 88 -6.63 -2.60 6.74
N VAL A 89 -5.77 -1.70 7.23
CA VAL A 89 -5.10 -0.66 6.45
C VAL A 89 -3.60 -0.81 6.65
N PRO A 90 -2.92 -1.72 5.92
CA PRO A 90 -1.53 -2.06 6.17
C PRO A 90 -0.59 -0.85 6.23
N ALA A 91 -0.81 0.16 5.39
CA ALA A 91 -0.02 1.40 5.38
C ALA A 91 -0.16 2.26 6.65
N SER A 92 -1.18 2.03 7.49
CA SER A 92 -1.36 2.76 8.76
C SER A 92 -0.21 2.52 9.75
N ILE A 93 0.50 1.39 9.63
CA ILE A 93 1.67 1.08 10.45
C ILE A 93 2.79 2.11 10.28
N LEU A 94 2.83 2.83 9.15
CA LEU A 94 3.83 3.86 8.88
C LEU A 94 3.78 4.99 9.90
N GLN A 95 2.63 5.22 10.55
CA GLN A 95 2.50 6.18 11.67
C GLN A 95 3.43 5.83 12.85
N ARG A 96 3.82 4.56 13.01
CA ARG A 96 4.73 4.11 14.07
C ARG A 96 6.20 4.17 13.67
N HIS A 97 6.52 4.42 12.40
CA HIS A 97 7.89 4.45 11.95
C HIS A 97 8.52 5.83 12.25
N PRO A 98 9.70 5.91 12.89
CA PRO A 98 10.27 7.19 13.34
C PRO A 98 10.69 8.12 12.20
N ARG A 99 10.81 7.62 10.96
CA ARG A 99 11.31 8.38 9.80
C ARG A 99 10.57 8.02 8.52
N VAL A 100 9.41 8.65 8.31
CA VAL A 100 8.63 8.55 7.07
C VAL A 100 8.55 9.90 6.39
N THR A 101 8.75 9.92 5.08
CA THR A 101 8.46 11.07 4.22
C THR A 101 7.41 10.66 3.21
N VAL A 102 6.33 11.43 3.09
CA VAL A 102 5.27 11.22 2.11
C VAL A 102 5.35 12.32 1.06
N VAL A 103 5.47 11.93 -0.20
CA VAL A 103 5.43 12.84 -1.36
C VAL A 103 4.20 12.48 -2.17
N ALA A 104 3.25 13.41 -2.26
CA ALA A 104 2.00 13.19 -2.96
C ALA A 104 1.55 14.42 -3.74
N ASP A 105 0.85 14.20 -4.85
CA ASP A 105 0.18 15.29 -5.57
C ASP A 105 -1.08 15.77 -4.84
N ARG A 106 -1.62 16.93 -5.25
CA ARG A 106 -2.81 17.50 -4.61
C ARG A 106 -4.02 16.57 -4.66
N ALA A 107 -4.19 15.82 -5.75
CA ALA A 107 -5.33 14.93 -5.92
C ALA A 107 -5.26 13.76 -4.92
N ALA A 108 -4.08 13.20 -4.70
CA ALA A 108 -3.84 12.16 -3.70
C ALA A 108 -3.92 12.68 -2.26
N LEU A 109 -3.74 13.99 -2.03
CA LEU A 109 -3.89 14.60 -0.70
C LEU A 109 -5.30 15.10 -0.38
N ALA A 110 -6.25 15.02 -1.33
CA ALA A 110 -7.58 15.63 -1.20
C ALA A 110 -8.33 15.18 0.07
N GLY A 111 -8.21 13.91 0.47
CA GLY A 111 -8.87 13.36 1.67
C GLY A 111 -8.22 13.77 3.01
N LEU A 112 -6.98 14.26 3.01
CA LEU A 112 -6.27 14.73 4.20
C LEU A 112 -6.49 16.22 4.45
N VAL A 113 -6.60 17.01 3.39
CA VAL A 113 -6.82 18.47 3.48
C VAL A 113 -8.21 18.79 4.03
N ALA A 114 -9.19 17.89 3.89
CA ALA A 114 -10.54 18.06 4.46
C ALA A 114 -10.62 17.85 5.98
N LEU A 115 -9.54 17.38 6.63
CA LEU A 115 -9.47 17.11 8.07
C LEU A 115 -8.70 18.19 8.86
N ALA A 116 -8.15 19.19 8.17
CA ALA A 116 -7.39 20.32 8.74
C ALA A 116 -8.22 21.61 8.68
#